data_AF-A0A540MFH1-F1
#
_entry.id   AF-A0A540MFH1-F1
#
_cell.length_a   1.000
_cell.length_b   1.000
_cell.length_c   1.000
_cell.angle_alpha   90.00
_cell.angle_beta   90.00
_cell.angle_gamma   90.00
#
_symmetry.space_group_name_H-M   'P 1'
#
loop_
_entity.id
_entity.type
_entity.pdbx_description
1 polymer ?
#
loop_
_entity_poly.entity_id
_entity_poly.type
_entity_poly.pdbx_seq_one_letter_code
_entity_poly.pdbx_strand_id
1 'polypeptide(L)'
;MFRLMKILQDHIVPVVSSIFLRRLLLPGVHHNIALRSTLLDYNRHWSDSDFHSLTADMLKKEILSLIEHEGVSDNSTSILCCWKKFCSPYFQNWCKSNALCGLLLDSYRGSFGLIRKNSVSLFRCSENIERLINGISGIVALAEPFHFFVLRSIISYF
;
A
#
# COMPACT_ATOMS: atom_id res chain seq x y z
N MET A 1 19.97 -26.73 -18.06
CA MET A 1 19.64 -25.30 -18.18
C MET A 1 18.20 -24.99 -17.72
N PHE A 2 17.15 -25.61 -18.29
CA PHE A 2 15.75 -25.41 -17.87
C PHE A 2 15.44 -25.66 -16.38
N ARG A 3 16.06 -26.66 -15.76
CA ARG A 3 15.86 -27.00 -14.33
C ARG A 3 16.40 -25.93 -13.37
N LEU A 4 17.51 -25.29 -13.73
CA LEU A 4 18.13 -24.20 -12.96
C LEU A 4 17.29 -22.92 -13.03
N MET A 5 16.69 -22.64 -14.19
CA MET A 5 15.83 -21.47 -14.40
C MET A 5 14.52 -21.57 -13.60
N LYS A 6 13.97 -22.79 -13.47
CA LYS A 6 12.80 -23.07 -12.63
C LYS A 6 13.10 -22.92 -11.13
N ILE A 7 14.23 -23.45 -10.65
CA ILE A 7 14.68 -23.29 -9.25
C ILE A 7 14.89 -21.82 -8.88
N LEU A 8 15.43 -21.02 -9.81
CA LEU A 8 15.62 -19.58 -9.60
C LEU A 8 14.27 -18.85 -9.51
N GLN A 9 13.30 -19.19 -10.36
CA GLN A 9 11.94 -18.65 -10.26
C GLN A 9 11.23 -19.05 -8.96
N ASP A 10 11.37 -20.31 -8.54
CA ASP A 10 10.76 -20.84 -7.31
C ASP A 10 11.29 -20.11 -6.06
N HIS A 11 12.51 -19.57 -6.09
CA HIS A 11 13.07 -18.76 -5.01
C HIS A 11 12.76 -17.25 -5.12
N ILE A 12 12.66 -16.70 -6.33
CA ILE A 12 12.40 -15.26 -6.54
C ILE A 12 10.95 -14.90 -6.16
N VAL A 13 9.98 -15.75 -6.51
CA VAL A 13 8.55 -15.47 -6.28
C VAL A 13 8.20 -15.24 -4.81
N PRO A 14 8.63 -16.10 -3.85
CA PRO A 14 8.40 -15.86 -2.43
C PRO A 14 9.11 -14.61 -1.91
N VAL A 15 10.34 -14.35 -2.36
CA VAL A 15 11.12 -13.18 -1.93
C VAL A 15 10.43 -11.89 -2.36
N VAL A 16 10.09 -11.77 -3.65
CA VAL A 16 9.38 -10.61 -4.18
C VAL A 16 8.06 -10.41 -3.44
N SER A 17 7.25 -11.46 -3.31
CA SER A 17 5.96 -11.37 -2.64
C SER A 17 6.07 -11.00 -1.16
N SER A 18 7.13 -11.45 -0.47
CA SER A 18 7.40 -11.05 0.90
C SER A 18 7.70 -9.55 1.04
N ILE A 19 8.39 -8.95 0.06
CA ILE A 19 8.70 -7.51 0.05
C ILE A 19 7.41 -6.71 -0.11
N PHE A 20 6.56 -7.09 -1.07
CA PHE A 20 5.28 -6.40 -1.31
C PHE A 20 4.32 -6.54 -0.13
N LEU A 21 4.17 -7.74 0.43
CA LEU A 21 3.34 -7.95 1.62
C LEU A 21 3.80 -7.10 2.79
N ARG A 22 5.11 -7.08 3.08
CA ARG A 22 5.66 -6.26 4.16
C ARG A 22 5.32 -4.80 3.94
N ARG A 23 5.52 -4.28 2.72
CA ARG A 23 5.22 -2.88 2.37
C ARG A 23 3.73 -2.56 2.45
N LEU A 24 2.85 -3.43 1.95
CA LEU A 24 1.40 -3.26 1.98
C LEU A 24 0.86 -3.22 3.41
N LEU A 25 1.49 -3.96 4.32
CA LEU A 25 1.09 -4.07 5.73
C LEU A 25 1.78 -3.04 6.64
N LEU A 26 2.62 -2.14 6.10
CA LEU A 26 3.22 -1.07 6.91
C LEU A 26 2.15 -0.10 7.44
N PRO A 27 2.27 0.36 8.69
CA PRO A 27 1.54 1.54 9.18
C PRO A 27 1.89 2.71 8.25
N GLY A 28 0.90 3.31 7.61
CA GLY A 28 1.22 4.09 6.41
C GLY A 28 0.33 3.74 5.24
N VAL A 29 0.43 2.47 4.91
CA VAL A 29 0.01 1.93 3.64
C VAL A 29 -1.24 1.11 3.86
N HIS A 30 -1.24 0.28 4.90
CA HIS A 30 -2.35 -0.59 5.23
C HIS A 30 -3.62 0.21 5.54
N HIS A 31 -4.69 -0.07 4.80
CA HIS A 31 -6.00 0.52 5.03
C HIS A 31 -7.10 -0.53 4.81
N ASN A 32 -7.72 -0.97 5.89
CA ASN A 32 -8.71 -2.07 5.90
C ASN A 32 -9.82 -1.88 4.86
N ILE A 33 -10.42 -0.69 4.78
CA ILE A 33 -11.50 -0.40 3.82
C ILE A 33 -11.02 -0.50 2.37
N ALA A 34 -9.79 -0.05 2.09
CA ALA A 34 -9.23 -0.08 0.74
C ALA A 34 -8.89 -1.51 0.34
N LEU A 35 -8.28 -2.26 1.25
CA LEU A 35 -7.93 -3.66 1.03
C LEU A 35 -9.19 -4.51 0.79
N ARG A 36 -10.22 -4.33 1.61
CA ARG A 36 -11.50 -5.03 1.44
C ARG A 36 -12.15 -4.69 0.10
N SER A 37 -12.19 -3.42 -0.28
CA SER A 37 -12.72 -3.00 -1.59
C SER A 37 -11.94 -3.64 -2.74
N THR A 38 -10.62 -3.76 -2.59
CA THR A 38 -9.76 -4.42 -3.57
C THR A 38 -10.06 -5.92 -3.66
N LEU A 39 -10.21 -6.61 -2.53
CA LEU A 39 -10.58 -8.03 -2.53
C LEU A 39 -11.96 -8.27 -3.17
N LEU A 40 -12.90 -7.34 -2.97
CA LEU A 40 -14.20 -7.36 -3.64
C LEU A 40 -14.07 -7.22 -5.16
N ASP A 41 -13.18 -6.35 -5.66
CA ASP A 41 -12.89 -6.20 -7.10
C ASP A 41 -12.37 -7.53 -7.71
N TYR A 42 -11.79 -8.40 -6.87
CA TYR A 42 -11.32 -9.75 -7.20
C TYR A 42 -12.38 -10.86 -6.98
N ASN A 43 -13.65 -10.49 -6.81
CA ASN A 43 -14.76 -11.40 -6.48
C ASN A 43 -14.60 -12.16 -5.16
N ARG A 44 -13.70 -11.73 -4.27
CA ARG A 44 -13.59 -12.29 -2.90
C ARG A 44 -14.60 -11.59 -2.00
N HIS A 45 -15.76 -12.20 -1.89
CA HIS A 45 -16.86 -11.72 -1.06
C HIS A 45 -16.66 -12.20 0.38
N TRP A 46 -16.37 -11.26 1.27
CA TRP A 46 -16.30 -11.52 2.71
C TRP A 46 -17.38 -10.71 3.43
N SER A 47 -18.12 -11.41 4.30
CA SER A 47 -19.03 -10.73 5.23
C SER A 47 -18.23 -9.87 6.21
N ASP A 48 -18.90 -8.90 6.86
CA ASP A 48 -18.24 -8.06 7.88
C ASP A 48 -17.61 -8.92 8.98
N SER A 49 -18.31 -9.97 9.43
CA SER A 49 -17.83 -10.92 10.43
C SER A 49 -16.60 -11.70 9.97
N ASP A 50 -16.58 -12.16 8.71
CA ASP A 50 -15.44 -12.92 8.17
C ASP A 50 -14.19 -12.04 8.15
N PHE A 51 -14.33 -10.79 7.69
CA PHE A 51 -13.21 -9.86 7.61
C PHE A 51 -12.68 -9.46 8.98
N HIS A 52 -13.55 -9.26 9.97
CA HIS A 52 -13.14 -8.93 11.34
C HIS A 52 -12.48 -10.11 12.07
N SER A 53 -12.86 -11.34 11.73
CA SER A 53 -12.24 -12.56 12.28
C SER A 53 -10.87 -12.89 11.65
N LEU A 54 -10.53 -12.21 10.57
CA LEU A 54 -9.38 -12.54 9.76
C LEU A 54 -8.08 -12.13 10.45
N THR A 55 -7.24 -13.12 10.76
CA THR A 55 -5.91 -12.85 11.30
C THR A 55 -4.99 -12.25 10.22
N ALA A 56 -3.95 -11.53 10.64
CA ALA A 56 -2.96 -10.97 9.71
C ALA A 56 -2.31 -12.04 8.81
N ASP A 57 -2.15 -13.27 9.30
CA ASP A 57 -1.57 -14.36 8.53
C ASP A 57 -2.55 -14.97 7.53
N MET A 58 -3.84 -15.04 7.87
CA MET A 58 -4.88 -15.42 6.92
C MET A 58 -5.00 -14.39 5.79
N LEU A 59 -4.89 -13.09 6.12
CA LEU A 59 -4.89 -12.02 5.13
C LEU A 59 -3.72 -12.13 4.14
N LYS A 60 -2.51 -12.38 4.65
CA LYS A 60 -1.33 -12.59 3.80
C LYS A 60 -1.54 -13.78 2.87
N LYS A 61 -2.04 -14.90 3.39
CA LYS A 61 -2.32 -16.11 2.59
C LYS A 61 -3.34 -15.84 1.49
N GLU A 62 -4.40 -15.10 1.81
CA GLU A 62 -5.42 -14.77 0.81
C GLU A 62 -4.85 -13.89 -0.31
N ILE A 63 -4.12 -12.83 0.04
CA ILE A 63 -3.48 -11.95 -0.95
C ILE A 63 -2.52 -12.74 -1.83
N LEU A 64 -1.67 -13.60 -1.24
CA LEU A 64 -0.77 -14.45 -2.01
C LEU A 64 -1.53 -15.39 -2.95
N SER A 65 -2.63 -15.99 -2.49
CA SER A 65 -3.45 -16.88 -3.33
C SER A 65 -4.02 -16.16 -4.56
N LEU A 66 -4.39 -14.88 -4.43
CA LEU A 66 -4.87 -14.06 -5.55
C LEU A 66 -3.74 -13.77 -6.55
N ILE A 67 -2.58 -13.40 -6.04
CA ILE A 67 -1.39 -13.14 -6.85
C ILE A 67 -0.95 -14.40 -7.61
N GLU A 68 -1.00 -15.57 -6.96
CA GLU A 68 -0.64 -16.87 -7.56
C GLU A 68 -1.68 -17.34 -8.59
N HIS A 69 -2.97 -17.15 -8.32
CA HIS A 69 -4.05 -17.55 -9.23
C HIS A 69 -4.08 -16.71 -10.52
N GLU A 70 -3.67 -15.44 -10.47
CA GLU A 70 -3.45 -14.65 -11.70
C GLU A 70 -2.24 -15.11 -12.53
N GLY A 71 -1.28 -15.82 -11.92
CA GLY A 71 -0.02 -16.26 -12.53
C GLY A 71 -0.09 -17.53 -13.39
N VAL A 72 -1.28 -18.09 -13.61
CA VAL A 72 -1.45 -19.39 -14.30
C VAL A 72 -1.31 -19.30 -15.83
N SER A 73 -1.20 -18.10 -16.43
CA SER A 73 -0.95 -17.94 -17.88
C SER A 73 0.57 -17.83 -18.19
N ASP A 74 1.26 -18.97 -18.17
CA ASP A 74 2.39 -19.38 -19.02
C ASP A 74 3.58 -18.45 -19.37
N ASN A 75 3.90 -17.36 -18.66
CA ASN A 75 5.20 -16.73 -18.82
C ASN A 75 5.79 -16.07 -17.57
N SER A 76 7.10 -16.24 -17.40
CA SER A 76 8.01 -15.62 -16.42
C SER A 76 8.08 -14.09 -16.49
N THR A 77 7.16 -13.44 -17.21
CA THR A 77 6.76 -12.03 -17.09
C THR A 77 5.99 -11.76 -15.78
N SER A 78 6.08 -12.73 -14.87
CA SER A 78 6.68 -12.61 -13.53
C SER A 78 5.81 -11.88 -12.54
N ILE A 79 5.60 -12.54 -11.41
CA ILE A 79 5.09 -12.06 -10.12
C ILE A 79 4.99 -10.54 -9.91
N LEU A 80 5.96 -9.73 -10.38
CA LEU A 80 5.88 -8.27 -10.43
C LEU A 80 4.64 -7.73 -11.15
N CYS A 81 4.28 -8.28 -12.31
CA CYS A 81 3.07 -7.88 -13.04
C CYS A 81 1.79 -8.23 -12.27
N CYS A 82 1.77 -9.37 -11.57
CA CYS A 82 0.64 -9.75 -10.72
C CYS A 82 0.51 -8.78 -9.54
N TRP A 83 1.63 -8.45 -8.87
CA TRP A 83 1.64 -7.42 -7.83
C TRP A 83 1.23 -6.04 -8.35
N LYS A 84 1.65 -5.67 -9.56
CA LYS A 84 1.23 -4.41 -10.20
C LYS A 84 -0.28 -4.38 -10.45
N LYS A 85 -0.85 -5.47 -10.95
CA LYS A 85 -2.29 -5.62 -11.17
C LYS A 85 -3.09 -5.53 -9.88
N PHE A 86 -2.59 -6.09 -8.78
CA PHE A 86 -3.22 -5.98 -7.47
C PHE A 86 -3.06 -4.58 -6.84
N CYS A 87 -1.87 -4.00 -6.91
CA CYS A 87 -1.57 -2.70 -6.28
C CYS A 87 -2.31 -1.53 -6.94
N SER A 88 -2.62 -1.62 -8.24
CA SER A 88 -3.36 -0.57 -8.96
C SER A 88 -4.76 -0.31 -8.39
N PRO A 89 -5.70 -1.28 -8.34
CA PRO A 89 -7.01 -1.10 -7.72
C PRO A 89 -6.90 -0.83 -6.22
N TYR A 90 -5.91 -1.42 -5.53
CA TYR A 90 -5.63 -1.07 -4.13
C TYR A 90 -5.37 0.42 -3.94
N PHE A 91 -4.50 0.99 -4.77
CA PHE A 91 -4.18 2.42 -4.70
C PHE A 91 -5.42 3.29 -4.97
N GLN A 92 -6.21 2.94 -5.98
CA GLN A 92 -7.44 3.68 -6.30
C GLN A 92 -8.43 3.64 -5.13
N ASN A 93 -8.63 2.47 -4.54
CA ASN A 93 -9.51 2.30 -3.39
C ASN A 93 -8.97 3.01 -2.14
N TRP A 94 -7.64 3.04 -1.96
CA TRP A 94 -6.98 3.78 -0.90
C TRP A 94 -7.17 5.29 -1.03
N CYS A 95 -7.05 5.83 -2.24
CA CYS A 95 -7.33 7.25 -2.52
C CYS A 95 -8.79 7.59 -2.23
N LYS A 96 -9.74 6.76 -2.68
CA LYS A 96 -11.17 6.94 -2.39
C LYS A 96 -11.47 6.89 -0.89
N SER A 97 -10.84 5.99 -0.15
CA SER A 97 -11.03 5.87 1.30
C SER A 97 -10.31 6.97 2.10
N ASN A 98 -9.30 7.61 1.53
CA ASN A 98 -8.56 8.72 2.12
C ASN A 98 -8.88 10.08 1.47
N ALA A 99 -10.03 10.20 0.81
CA ALA A 99 -10.45 11.45 0.21
C ALA A 99 -10.46 12.60 1.23
N LEU A 100 -9.93 13.75 0.81
CA LEU A 100 -9.88 14.97 1.61
C LEU A 100 -11.31 15.50 1.83
N CYS A 101 -11.65 15.75 3.09
CA CYS A 101 -12.93 16.34 3.47
C CYS A 101 -12.77 17.80 3.92
N GLY A 102 -11.62 18.17 4.48
CA GLY A 102 -11.36 19.55 4.89
C GLY A 102 -10.06 19.71 5.67
N LEU A 103 -9.82 20.96 6.10
CA LEU A 103 -8.72 21.30 6.99
C LEU A 103 -9.25 21.48 8.41
N LEU A 104 -8.48 20.97 9.37
CA LEU A 104 -8.71 21.18 10.79
C LEU A 104 -7.84 22.34 11.26
N LEU A 105 -8.46 23.36 11.86
CA LEU A 105 -7.76 24.43 12.56
C LEU A 105 -8.13 24.36 14.05
N ASP A 106 -7.18 23.98 14.88
CA ASP A 106 -7.30 24.10 16.34
C ASP A 106 -6.54 25.35 16.79
N SER A 107 -7.28 26.44 16.95
CA SER A 107 -6.73 27.73 17.40
C SER A 107 -6.25 27.69 18.86
N TYR A 108 -6.81 26.81 19.70
CA TYR A 108 -6.41 26.69 21.10
C TYR A 108 -5.05 26.01 21.23
N ARG A 109 -4.77 25.00 20.39
CA ARG A 109 -3.49 24.27 20.37
C ARG A 109 -2.51 24.77 19.31
N GLY A 110 -2.87 25.79 18.53
CA GLY A 110 -2.08 26.28 17.38
C GLY A 110 -1.78 25.18 16.36
N SER A 111 -2.66 24.18 16.24
CA SER A 111 -2.42 22.98 15.46
C SER A 111 -3.26 22.99 14.19
N PHE A 112 -2.64 22.63 13.08
CA PHE A 112 -3.28 22.50 11.79
C PHE A 112 -3.35 21.02 11.43
N GLY A 113 -4.42 20.60 10.77
CA GLY A 113 -4.60 19.22 10.39
C GLY A 113 -5.41 19.06 9.12
N LEU A 114 -5.50 17.81 8.69
CA LEU A 114 -6.20 17.37 7.50
C LEU A 114 -7.27 16.36 7.92
N ILE A 115 -8.52 16.62 7.58
CA ILE A 115 -9.64 15.72 7.81
C ILE A 115 -9.88 14.94 6.51
N ARG A 116 -9.79 13.61 6.61
CA ARG A 116 -10.14 12.69 5.53
C ARG A 116 -11.33 11.85 5.93
N LYS A 117 -11.95 11.21 4.94
CA LYS A 117 -13.16 10.38 5.14
C LYS A 117 -13.05 9.38 6.29
N ASN A 118 -11.89 8.75 6.44
CA ASN A 118 -11.67 7.68 7.44
C ASN A 118 -10.47 7.95 8.37
N SER A 119 -9.86 9.14 8.33
CA SER A 119 -8.71 9.45 9.19
C SER A 119 -8.52 10.97 9.37
N VAL A 120 -7.79 11.34 10.42
CA VAL A 120 -7.34 12.72 10.65
C VAL A 120 -5.82 12.72 10.74
N SER A 121 -5.17 13.72 10.15
CA SER A 121 -3.73 13.95 10.30
C SER A 121 -3.47 15.32 10.88
N LEU A 122 -2.39 15.45 11.64
CA LEU A 122 -1.87 16.73 12.12
C LEU A 122 -0.61 17.09 11.35
N PHE A 123 -0.46 18.37 11.04
CA PHE A 123 0.77 18.91 10.48
C PHE A 123 1.78 19.13 11.60
N ARG A 124 3.04 18.81 11.31
CA ARG A 124 4.18 19.16 12.14
C ARG A 124 5.28 19.77 11.29
N CYS A 125 6.16 20.54 11.92
CA CYS A 125 7.37 21.00 11.28
C CYS A 125 8.23 19.79 10.85
N SER A 126 8.85 19.93 9.67
CA SER A 126 9.78 18.91 9.18
C SER A 126 11.08 18.98 9.98
N GLU A 127 11.63 17.81 10.31
CA GLU A 127 12.89 17.70 11.05
C GLU A 127 14.10 17.77 10.09
N ASN A 128 15.26 18.14 10.62
CA ASN A 128 16.47 18.28 9.80
C ASN A 128 16.84 16.99 9.04
N ILE A 129 16.59 15.81 9.62
CA ILE A 129 16.83 14.52 8.96
C ILE A 129 15.95 14.31 7.73
N GLU A 130 14.73 14.81 7.74
CA GLU A 130 13.78 14.67 6.62
C GLU A 130 14.13 15.63 5.48
N ARG A 131 14.64 16.81 5.85
CA ARG A 131 15.15 17.81 4.89
C ARG A 131 16.39 17.30 4.16
N LEU A 132 17.19 16.43 4.80
CA LEU A 132 18.32 15.75 4.15
C LEU A 132 17.85 14.70 3.14
N ILE A 133 16.78 13.95 3.47
CA ILE A 133 16.22 12.90 2.60
C ILE A 133 15.54 13.49 1.35
N ASN A 134 14.86 14.62 1.48
CA ASN A 134 14.08 15.22 0.39
C ASN A 134 14.92 15.99 -0.64
N GLY A 135 16.24 16.03 -0.47
CA GLY A 135 17.14 16.82 -1.33
C GLY A 135 17.00 18.31 -1.03
N ILE A 136 18.13 18.97 -0.75
CA ILE A 136 18.17 20.42 -0.54
C ILE A 136 17.85 21.09 -1.89
N SER A 137 16.59 21.47 -2.10
CA SER A 137 16.22 22.51 -3.06
C SER A 137 14.92 23.15 -2.59
N GLY A 138 14.93 24.48 -2.49
CA GLY A 138 13.89 25.34 -1.92
C GLY A 138 12.58 25.40 -2.71
N ILE A 139 12.02 24.24 -3.04
CA ILE A 139 10.63 24.11 -3.45
C ILE A 139 9.88 23.75 -2.18
N VAL A 140 8.90 24.59 -1.84
CA VAL A 140 7.89 24.30 -0.84
C VAL A 140 7.28 22.95 -1.21
N ALA A 141 7.77 21.88 -0.59
CA ALA A 141 7.09 20.61 -0.57
C ALA A 141 5.79 20.91 0.14
N LEU A 142 4.71 21.04 -0.63
CA LEU A 142 3.37 20.84 -0.10
C LEU A 142 3.47 19.59 0.77
N ALA A 143 3.21 19.74 2.07
CA ALA A 143 3.48 18.74 3.08
C ALA A 143 2.76 17.44 2.71
N GLU A 144 3.40 16.60 1.91
CA GLU A 144 2.88 15.30 1.56
C GLU A 144 3.00 14.46 2.83
N PRO A 145 1.88 13.90 3.33
CA PRO A 145 1.92 13.08 4.53
C PRO A 145 2.97 11.98 4.36
N PHE A 146 3.68 11.62 5.42
CA PHE A 146 4.63 10.49 5.42
C PHE A 146 4.06 9.21 4.78
N HIS A 147 2.76 8.97 4.97
CA HIS A 147 2.00 7.88 4.31
C HIS A 147 2.04 7.97 2.78
N PHE A 148 1.93 9.17 2.23
CA PHE A 148 2.02 9.45 0.81
C PHE A 148 3.43 9.23 0.29
N PHE A 149 4.48 9.55 1.07
CA PHE A 149 5.87 9.23 0.70
C PHE A 149 6.12 7.72 0.67
N VAL A 150 5.52 6.94 1.57
CA VAL A 150 5.63 5.46 1.55
C VAL A 150 4.83 4.86 0.39
N LEU A 151 3.63 5.37 0.08
CA LEU A 151 2.87 4.96 -1.10
C LEU A 151 3.56 5.41 -2.40
N ARG A 152 4.15 6.60 -2.46
CA ARG A 152 5.06 7.01 -3.54
C ARG A 152 6.31 6.16 -3.54
N SER A 153 6.86 5.68 -2.43
CA SER A 153 8.01 4.75 -2.46
C SER A 153 7.59 3.33 -2.84
N ILE A 154 6.30 3.00 -2.76
CA ILE A 154 5.72 1.79 -3.34
C ILE A 154 5.48 2.00 -4.83
N ILE A 155 5.06 3.18 -5.29
CA ILE A 155 4.66 3.44 -6.69
C ILE A 155 5.78 4.02 -7.56
N SER A 156 6.71 4.80 -7.01
CA SER A 156 7.83 5.49 -7.70
C SER A 156 9.05 4.59 -7.94
N TYR A 157 9.01 3.34 -7.50
CA TYR A 157 9.86 2.28 -8.06
C TYR A 157 9.13 1.46 -9.14
N PHE A 158 7.95 1.90 -9.59
CA PHE A 158 7.19 1.40 -10.76
C PHE A 158 6.99 2.49 -11.82
#